data_AF-A0A843LHC0-F1
#
_entry.id   AF-A0A843LHC0-F1
#
_cell.length_a   1.000
_cell.length_b   1.000
_cell.length_c   1.000
_cell.angle_alpha   90.00
_cell.angle_beta   90.00
_cell.angle_gamma   90.00
#
_symmetry.space_group_name_H-M   'P 1'
#
loop_
_entity.id
_entity.type
_entity.pdbx_description
1 polymer ?
#
loop_
_entity_poly.entity_id
_entity_poly.type
_entity_poly.pdbx_seq_one_letter_code
_entity_poly.pdbx_strand_id
1 'polypeptide(L)'
;MPNLPDHCKDVSLRHVDFPLTRENILSSFQGKVAYTRTDFMVLRNGEDTATVRVIKRGGKDLFRPIIDLEILSLPEDTVFIHDEGIDVLNMSQLARLVRENGGRTVVVSGMFSHVSFLKAERLLDLRVLDVVPPSPSKLSVLVERALSSGLVERPIIPSYVDVDIMEKERMVRTPGVIFPCRASGLSSEKRMFYLDETPTIDVESTLIGCDLSRRIFQHIYRRPIESLDICPQNLAPRDGVPTIVKCCKVKEGCVIEGSVASVPWGATMMDVVQALQALFP
;
A
#
# COMPACT_ATOMS: atom_id res chain seq x y z
N MET A 1 -6.99 -3.49 17.20
CA MET A 1 -6.35 -2.31 16.55
C MET A 1 -4.86 -2.56 16.62
N PRO A 2 -4.07 -2.34 15.56
CA PRO A 2 -2.64 -2.58 15.61
C PRO A 2 -2.01 -1.78 16.76
N ASN A 3 -1.11 -2.41 17.53
CA ASN A 3 -0.34 -1.70 18.55
C ASN A 3 0.83 -1.01 17.84
N LEU A 4 0.55 0.15 17.27
CA LEU A 4 1.53 1.10 16.77
C LEU A 4 1.51 2.33 17.68
N PRO A 5 2.68 2.84 18.10
CA PRO A 5 2.75 4.17 18.70
C PRO A 5 2.25 5.24 17.73
N ASP A 6 1.40 6.16 18.19
CA ASP A 6 0.94 7.30 17.39
C ASP A 6 2.11 8.12 16.84
N HIS A 7 3.22 8.18 17.59
CA HIS A 7 4.45 8.82 17.16
C HIS A 7 5.66 8.22 17.87
N CYS A 8 6.82 8.20 17.18
CA CYS A 8 8.10 7.74 17.73
C CYS A 8 8.53 8.45 19.04
N LYS A 9 8.13 9.71 19.27
CA LYS A 9 8.42 10.44 20.53
C LYS A 9 7.73 9.85 21.76
N ASP A 10 6.72 9.02 21.55
CA ASP A 10 5.98 8.34 22.62
C ASP A 10 6.61 6.97 22.95
N VAL A 11 7.69 6.60 22.23
CA VAL A 11 8.50 5.39 22.43
C VAL A 11 9.83 5.74 23.09
N SER A 12 10.18 5.01 24.16
CA SER A 12 11.50 5.11 24.80
C SER A 12 12.29 3.83 24.57
N LEU A 13 13.44 3.93 23.91
CA LEU A 13 14.43 2.85 23.86
C LEU A 13 15.23 2.82 25.17
N ARG A 14 15.37 1.64 25.78
CA ARG A 14 16.16 1.44 27.01
C ARG A 14 17.02 0.20 26.91
N HIS A 15 18.31 0.37 27.18
CA HIS A 15 19.21 -0.74 27.43
C HIS A 15 19.10 -1.16 28.89
N VAL A 16 18.91 -2.45 29.13
CA VAL A 16 18.75 -3.04 30.46
C VAL A 16 19.74 -4.18 30.66
N ASP A 17 20.03 -4.50 31.90
CA ASP A 17 21.04 -5.47 32.35
C ASP A 17 20.44 -6.78 32.88
N PHE A 18 19.13 -6.96 32.73
CA PHE A 18 18.40 -8.18 33.10
C PHE A 18 17.84 -8.91 31.87
N PRO A 19 17.70 -10.25 31.92
CA PRO A 19 17.04 -11.02 30.86
C PRO A 19 15.60 -10.57 30.66
N LEU A 20 15.17 -10.43 29.40
CA LEU A 20 13.85 -9.89 29.03
C LEU A 20 12.71 -10.90 29.18
N THR A 21 12.51 -11.43 30.39
CA THR A 21 11.35 -12.26 30.75
C THR A 21 10.21 -11.41 31.29
N ARG A 22 8.98 -11.95 31.27
CA ARG A 22 7.80 -11.28 31.83
C ARG A 22 8.02 -10.86 33.28
N GLU A 23 8.51 -11.77 34.11
CA GLU A 23 8.72 -11.55 35.54
C GLU A 23 9.79 -10.48 35.79
N ASN A 24 10.91 -10.55 35.07
CA ASN A 24 12.01 -9.59 35.22
C ASN A 24 11.59 -8.19 34.77
N ILE A 25 10.87 -8.07 33.65
CA ILE A 25 10.34 -6.79 33.17
C ILE A 25 9.39 -6.19 34.22
N LEU A 26 8.39 -6.95 34.69
CA LEU A 26 7.40 -6.42 35.63
C LEU A 26 8.04 -5.97 36.95
N SER A 27 8.92 -6.80 37.53
CA SER A 27 9.60 -6.48 38.79
C SER A 27 10.58 -5.31 38.65
N SER A 28 11.33 -5.24 37.54
CA SER A 28 12.36 -4.21 37.34
C SER A 28 11.82 -2.79 37.16
N PHE A 29 10.53 -2.63 36.90
CA PHE A 29 9.88 -1.33 36.73
C PHE A 29 8.94 -0.94 37.87
N GLN A 30 8.79 -1.78 38.90
CA GLN A 30 8.07 -1.41 40.11
C GLN A 30 8.71 -0.20 40.78
N GLY A 31 7.88 0.78 41.14
CA GLY A 31 8.32 2.02 41.80
C GLY A 31 9.08 3.00 40.90
N LYS A 32 9.29 2.69 39.61
CA LYS A 32 9.93 3.61 38.66
C LYS A 32 8.93 4.65 38.14
N VAL A 33 9.49 5.72 37.56
CA VAL A 33 8.74 6.78 36.87
C VAL A 33 9.05 6.76 35.37
N ALA A 34 8.10 7.25 34.57
CA ALA A 34 8.27 7.44 33.13
C ALA A 34 7.94 8.89 32.76
N TYR A 35 8.60 9.40 31.72
CA TYR A 35 8.29 10.71 31.15
C TYR A 35 6.83 10.73 30.68
N THR A 36 6.18 11.89 30.80
CA THR A 36 4.73 11.99 30.61
C THR A 36 4.26 11.49 29.24
N ARG A 37 5.07 11.66 28.19
CA ARG A 37 4.80 11.20 26.82
C ARG A 37 5.17 9.73 26.54
N THR A 38 5.95 9.08 27.41
CA THR A 38 6.39 7.69 27.14
C THR A 38 5.24 6.72 27.36
N ASP A 39 4.53 6.38 26.31
CA ASP A 39 3.42 5.43 26.34
C ASP A 39 3.90 4.01 26.02
N PHE A 40 5.06 3.88 25.38
CA PHE A 40 5.69 2.61 25.07
C PHE A 40 7.19 2.60 25.40
N MET A 41 7.72 1.43 25.73
CA MET A 41 9.16 1.21 25.84
C MET A 41 9.61 0.04 24.98
N VAL A 42 10.75 0.22 24.31
CA VAL A 42 11.54 -0.83 23.69
C VAL A 42 12.68 -1.15 24.66
N LEU A 43 12.76 -2.39 25.12
CA LEU A 43 13.80 -2.87 26.02
C LEU A 43 14.81 -3.70 25.24
N ARG A 44 16.10 -3.41 25.42
CA ARG A 44 17.23 -4.13 24.81
C ARG A 44 18.13 -4.74 25.89
N ASN A 45 18.41 -6.04 25.80
CA ASN A 45 19.45 -6.71 26.58
C ASN A 45 20.31 -7.54 25.62
N GLY A 46 21.53 -7.10 25.32
CA GLY A 46 22.29 -7.70 24.20
C GLY A 46 21.49 -7.56 22.90
N GLU A 47 21.25 -8.67 22.20
CA GLU A 47 20.40 -8.75 21.01
C GLU A 47 18.90 -8.95 21.29
N ASP A 48 18.55 -9.36 22.50
CA ASP A 48 17.17 -9.58 22.89
C ASP A 48 16.42 -8.24 22.92
N THR A 49 15.21 -8.25 22.36
CA THR A 49 14.36 -7.06 22.27
C THR A 49 12.95 -7.39 22.74
N ALA A 50 12.38 -6.54 23.59
CA ALA A 50 10.99 -6.64 24.03
C ALA A 50 10.29 -5.29 23.91
N THR A 51 8.97 -5.30 23.72
CA THR A 51 8.14 -4.09 23.67
C THR A 51 7.06 -4.14 24.74
N VAL A 52 6.86 -3.02 25.42
CA VAL A 52 5.84 -2.89 26.48
C VAL A 52 5.07 -1.58 26.33
N ARG A 53 3.79 -1.59 26.71
CA ARG A 53 3.01 -0.38 26.96
C ARG A 53 3.14 0.02 28.42
N VAL A 54 3.28 1.32 28.67
CA VAL A 54 3.53 1.89 29.98
C VAL A 54 2.26 2.52 30.53
N ILE A 55 1.74 1.96 31.62
CA ILE A 55 0.57 2.52 32.29
C ILE A 55 1.07 3.38 33.45
N LYS A 56 0.77 4.67 33.38
CA LYS A 56 1.23 5.69 34.34
C LYS A 56 0.07 6.16 35.21
N ARG A 57 0.35 6.54 36.46
CA ARG A 57 -0.62 7.25 37.30
C ARG A 57 -1.09 8.53 36.60
N GLY A 58 -2.38 8.84 36.73
CA GLY A 58 -2.93 10.12 36.25
C GLY A 58 -2.27 11.31 36.96
N GLY A 59 -2.02 12.39 36.22
CA GLY A 59 -1.35 13.58 36.75
C GLY A 59 -0.83 14.49 35.64
N LYS A 60 -0.34 15.68 36.03
CA LYS A 60 0.24 16.68 35.12
C LYS A 60 1.76 16.80 35.23
N ASP A 61 2.38 15.99 36.08
CA ASP A 61 3.82 16.02 36.32
C ASP A 61 4.60 15.56 35.08
N LEU A 62 5.81 16.10 34.94
CA LEU A 62 6.72 15.78 33.83
C LEU A 62 7.11 14.30 33.80
N PHE A 63 7.30 13.73 34.99
CA PHE A 63 7.52 12.30 35.21
C PHE A 63 6.41 11.76 36.09
N ARG A 64 5.81 10.65 35.68
CA ARG A 64 4.68 10.03 36.37
C ARG A 64 5.05 8.63 36.84
N PRO A 65 4.63 8.21 38.05
CA PRO A 65 4.82 6.84 38.51
C PRO A 65 4.24 5.83 37.52
N ILE A 66 5.04 4.82 37.18
CA ILE A 66 4.57 3.65 36.44
C ILE A 66 3.74 2.82 37.43
N ILE A 67 2.47 2.59 37.12
CA ILE A 67 1.57 1.79 37.95
C ILE A 67 1.43 0.36 37.42
N ASP A 68 1.63 0.18 36.12
CA ASP A 68 1.58 -1.13 35.48
C ASP A 68 2.29 -1.11 34.12
N LEU A 69 2.62 -2.30 33.60
CA LEU A 69 3.17 -2.51 32.26
C LEU A 69 2.39 -3.62 31.56
N GLU A 70 1.97 -3.38 30.32
CA GLU A 70 1.43 -4.41 29.45
C GLU A 70 2.52 -4.90 28.49
N ILE A 71 2.86 -6.18 28.55
CA ILE A 71 3.84 -6.77 27.64
C ILE A 71 3.21 -6.97 26.27
N LEU A 72 3.76 -6.27 25.27
CA LEU A 72 3.31 -6.37 23.89
C LEU A 72 4.07 -7.48 23.17
N SER A 73 5.38 -7.61 23.35
CA SER A 73 6.19 -8.64 22.69
C SER A 73 7.44 -8.96 23.50
N LEU A 74 7.83 -10.23 23.51
CA LEU A 74 9.04 -10.75 24.15
C LEU A 74 10.09 -11.12 23.09
N PRO A 75 11.35 -11.42 23.46
CA PRO A 75 12.43 -11.66 22.50
C PRO A 75 12.14 -12.72 21.44
N GLU A 76 11.45 -13.80 21.81
CA GLU A 76 11.07 -14.88 20.90
C GLU A 76 10.16 -14.42 19.73
N ASP A 77 9.37 -13.37 19.97
CA ASP A 77 8.37 -12.84 19.03
C ASP A 77 8.74 -11.44 18.51
N THR A 78 9.97 -10.98 18.74
CA THR A 78 10.42 -9.62 18.38
C THR A 78 11.69 -9.64 17.55
N VAL A 79 11.72 -8.84 16.49
CA VAL A 79 12.92 -8.59 15.68
C VAL A 79 13.29 -7.12 15.76
N PHE A 80 14.55 -6.84 16.04
CA PHE A 80 15.11 -5.49 15.96
C PHE A 80 15.82 -5.29 14.63
N ILE A 81 15.46 -4.24 13.91
CA ILE A 81 15.95 -3.91 12.57
C ILE A 81 16.57 -2.51 12.63
N HIS A 82 17.76 -2.38 12.05
CA HIS A 82 18.38 -1.09 11.82
C HIS A 82 18.40 -0.81 10.32
N ASP A 83 17.61 0.18 9.89
CA ASP A 83 17.49 0.56 8.47
C ASP A 83 17.14 2.05 8.35
N GLU A 84 18.15 2.87 8.06
CA GLU A 84 18.03 4.33 7.95
C GLU A 84 17.14 4.78 6.77
N GLY A 85 16.73 3.87 5.87
CA GLY A 85 15.80 4.15 4.78
C GLY A 85 14.32 4.04 5.18
N ILE A 86 14.01 3.49 6.36
CA ILE A 86 12.64 3.24 6.80
C ILE A 86 12.11 4.42 7.62
N ASP A 87 10.96 4.96 7.19
CA ASP A 87 10.19 5.88 8.01
C ASP A 87 9.41 5.07 9.06
N VAL A 88 9.82 5.19 10.32
CA VAL A 88 9.23 4.47 11.45
C VAL A 88 7.80 4.94 11.80
N LEU A 89 7.29 5.97 11.13
CA LEU A 89 5.89 6.40 11.20
C LEU A 89 5.04 5.85 10.04
N ASN A 90 5.68 5.27 9.02
CA ASN A 90 4.99 4.72 7.87
C ASN A 90 4.50 3.29 8.16
N MET A 91 3.21 3.16 8.45
CA MET A 91 2.59 1.87 8.74
C MET A 91 2.73 0.84 7.64
N SER A 92 2.68 1.25 6.37
CA SER A 92 2.75 0.31 5.25
C SER A 92 4.18 -0.23 5.07
N GLN A 93 5.21 0.58 5.32
CA GLN A 93 6.59 0.12 5.36
C GLN A 93 6.81 -0.86 6.52
N LEU A 94 6.36 -0.51 7.74
CA LEU A 94 6.46 -1.41 8.88
C LEU A 94 5.67 -2.72 8.66
N ALA A 95 4.51 -2.66 8.02
CA ALA A 95 3.70 -3.84 7.69
C ALA A 95 4.44 -4.82 6.76
N ARG A 96 5.18 -4.31 5.77
CA ARG A 96 6.04 -5.13 4.90
C ARG A 96 7.12 -5.85 5.72
N LEU A 97 7.79 -5.13 6.63
CA LEU A 97 8.80 -5.72 7.53
C LEU A 97 8.19 -6.80 8.44
N VAL A 98 6.99 -6.58 9.00
CA VAL A 98 6.29 -7.61 9.79
C VAL A 98 6.06 -8.86 8.95
N ARG A 99 5.60 -8.72 7.69
CA ARG A 99 5.37 -9.87 6.79
C ARG A 99 6.67 -10.61 6.47
N GLU A 100 7.73 -9.88 6.13
CA GLU A 100 9.05 -10.42 5.82
C GLU A 100 9.67 -11.17 7.01
N ASN A 101 9.32 -10.77 8.23
CA ASN A 101 9.78 -11.38 9.47
C ASN A 101 8.82 -12.43 10.06
N GLY A 102 7.89 -12.95 9.25
CA GLY A 102 7.02 -14.06 9.63
C GLY A 102 5.90 -13.66 10.60
N GLY A 103 5.49 -12.40 10.61
CA GLY A 103 4.43 -11.89 11.48
C GLY A 103 4.90 -11.47 12.88
N ARG A 104 6.20 -11.58 13.18
CA ARG A 104 6.78 -11.13 14.45
C ARG A 104 6.68 -9.61 14.61
N THR A 105 6.68 -9.15 15.85
CA THR A 105 6.77 -7.72 16.16
C THR A 105 8.08 -7.17 15.62
N VAL A 106 8.02 -6.13 14.80
CA VAL A 106 9.23 -5.46 14.30
C VAL A 106 9.48 -4.19 15.10
N VAL A 107 10.68 -4.06 15.63
CA VAL A 107 11.21 -2.82 16.19
C VAL A 107 12.21 -2.28 15.19
N VAL A 108 12.06 -1.02 14.78
CA VAL A 108 12.91 -0.41 13.77
C VAL A 108 13.60 0.82 14.35
N SER A 109 14.92 0.85 14.25
CA SER A 109 15.73 2.07 14.31
C SER A 109 15.90 2.57 12.89
N GLY A 110 15.13 3.59 12.50
CA GLY A 110 15.02 4.03 11.11
C GLY A 110 15.52 5.45 10.84
N MET A 111 14.89 6.12 9.87
CA MET A 111 15.20 7.49 9.47
C MET A 111 15.34 8.43 10.68
N PHE A 112 16.34 9.31 10.63
CA PHE A 112 16.66 10.26 11.70
C PHE A 112 17.02 9.60 13.04
N SER A 113 17.41 8.32 13.02
CA SER A 113 17.68 7.50 14.21
C SER A 113 16.46 7.40 15.14
N HIS A 114 15.25 7.61 14.61
CA HIS A 114 14.02 7.40 15.36
C HIS A 114 13.77 5.91 15.55
N VAL A 115 13.22 5.56 16.71
CA VAL A 115 12.83 4.19 17.03
C VAL A 115 11.33 4.10 17.16
N SER A 116 10.74 3.11 16.51
CA SER A 116 9.34 2.72 16.71
C SER A 116 9.21 1.21 16.55
N PHE A 117 8.00 0.70 16.68
CA PHE A 117 7.71 -0.71 16.45
C PHE A 117 6.30 -0.89 15.90
N LEU A 118 6.05 -2.01 15.22
CA LEU A 118 4.72 -2.44 14.84
C LEU A 118 4.48 -3.88 15.33
N LYS A 119 3.47 -4.02 16.19
CA LYS A 119 2.82 -5.32 16.44
C LYS A 119 1.46 -5.32 15.74
N ALA A 120 1.40 -5.98 14.59
CA ALA A 120 0.19 -6.05 13.77
C ALA A 120 -0.62 -7.31 14.09
N GLU A 121 -1.87 -7.15 14.52
CA GLU A 121 -2.82 -8.27 14.65
C GLU A 121 -3.25 -8.81 13.27
N ARG A 122 -3.30 -7.91 12.28
CA ARG A 122 -3.69 -8.21 10.91
C ARG A 122 -2.97 -7.29 9.95
N LEU A 123 -2.40 -7.86 8.89
CA LEU A 123 -1.91 -7.15 7.72
C LEU A 123 -3.01 -7.10 6.66
N LEU A 124 -3.04 -6.03 5.87
CA LEU A 124 -4.11 -5.78 4.90
C LEU A 124 -3.53 -5.84 3.49
N ASP A 125 -3.82 -6.91 2.76
CA ASP A 125 -3.37 -7.02 1.37
C ASP A 125 -4.24 -6.16 0.43
N LEU A 126 -3.59 -5.46 -0.48
CA LEU A 126 -4.21 -4.67 -1.55
C LEU A 126 -3.69 -5.15 -2.89
N ARG A 127 -4.59 -5.36 -3.86
CA ARG A 127 -4.23 -5.53 -5.27
C ARG A 127 -4.36 -4.21 -5.99
N VAL A 128 -3.30 -3.78 -6.67
CA VAL A 128 -3.30 -2.60 -7.53
C VAL A 128 -3.24 -3.09 -8.96
N LEU A 129 -4.34 -2.95 -9.71
CA LEU A 129 -4.45 -3.43 -11.08
C LEU A 129 -4.62 -2.25 -12.04
N ASP A 130 -3.65 -2.06 -12.93
CA ASP A 130 -3.64 -0.95 -13.90
C ASP A 130 -3.08 -1.39 -15.25
N VAL A 131 -3.17 -0.54 -16.25
CA VAL A 131 -2.71 -0.79 -17.63
C VAL A 131 -1.35 -0.16 -17.86
N VAL A 132 -0.45 -0.88 -18.53
CA VAL A 132 0.84 -0.42 -19.05
C VAL A 132 0.92 -0.69 -20.56
N PRO A 133 1.74 0.04 -21.32
CA PRO A 133 2.63 1.13 -20.93
C PRO A 133 1.94 2.53 -20.87
N PRO A 134 2.58 3.55 -20.26
CA PRO A 134 3.90 3.52 -19.62
C PRO A 134 3.98 2.66 -18.36
N SER A 135 5.17 2.11 -18.10
CA SER A 135 5.53 1.47 -16.84
C SER A 135 6.53 2.36 -16.08
N PRO A 136 6.45 2.47 -14.73
CA PRO A 136 5.41 1.91 -13.88
C PRO A 136 4.04 2.54 -14.16
N SER A 137 2.98 1.79 -13.90
CA SER A 137 1.62 2.28 -14.10
C SER A 137 1.31 3.46 -13.16
N LYS A 138 0.51 4.43 -13.64
CA LYS A 138 0.20 5.65 -12.89
C LYS A 138 -0.43 5.33 -11.54
N LEU A 139 -1.33 4.33 -11.49
CA LEU A 139 -2.00 3.95 -10.25
C LEU A 139 -1.01 3.40 -9.22
N SER A 140 -0.06 2.56 -9.65
CA SER A 140 0.98 2.01 -8.76
C SER A 140 1.78 3.12 -8.07
N VAL A 141 2.19 4.13 -8.84
CA VAL A 141 2.90 5.31 -8.31
C VAL A 141 2.03 6.10 -7.34
N LEU A 142 0.74 6.30 -7.65
CA LEU A 142 -0.17 7.03 -6.77
C LEU A 142 -0.45 6.28 -5.46
N VAL A 143 -0.57 4.95 -5.50
CA VAL A 143 -0.76 4.12 -4.31
C VAL A 143 0.46 4.18 -3.40
N GLU A 144 1.68 4.03 -3.94
CA GLU A 144 2.90 4.16 -3.10
C GLU A 144 3.01 5.55 -2.46
N ARG A 145 2.68 6.61 -3.21
CA ARG A 145 2.64 7.97 -2.65
C ARG A 145 1.58 8.12 -1.56
N ALA A 146 0.38 7.59 -1.77
CA ALA A 146 -0.69 7.64 -0.78
C ALA A 146 -0.30 6.92 0.51
N LEU A 147 0.22 5.69 0.41
CA LEU A 147 0.68 4.92 1.57
C LEU A 147 1.87 5.55 2.28
N SER A 148 2.71 6.30 1.54
CA SER A 148 3.86 7.00 2.10
C SER A 148 3.56 8.39 2.66
N SER A 149 2.36 8.92 2.44
CA SER A 149 2.01 10.29 2.82
C SER A 149 1.60 10.46 4.28
N GLY A 150 1.34 9.37 5.01
CA GLY A 150 0.72 9.40 6.34
C GLY A 150 -0.79 9.64 6.33
N LEU A 151 -1.43 9.83 5.16
CA LEU A 151 -2.88 10.01 5.06
C LEU A 151 -3.68 8.69 5.16
N VAL A 152 -2.98 7.56 5.07
CA VAL A 152 -3.58 6.22 5.18
C VAL A 152 -2.92 5.49 6.34
N GLU A 153 -3.59 5.55 7.48
CA GLU A 153 -3.11 5.01 8.76
C GLU A 153 -3.54 3.53 8.95
N ARG A 154 -3.14 2.68 8.01
CA ARG A 154 -3.47 1.24 7.99
C ARG A 154 -2.24 0.42 7.55
N PRO A 155 -2.05 -0.81 8.08
CA PRO A 155 -0.93 -1.69 7.70
C PRO A 155 -1.20 -2.38 6.35
N ILE A 156 -1.35 -1.57 5.29
CA ILE A 156 -1.67 -2.05 3.94
C ILE A 156 -0.39 -2.47 3.22
N ILE A 157 -0.45 -3.62 2.55
CA ILE A 157 0.64 -4.11 1.73
C ILE A 157 0.15 -4.28 0.28
N PRO A 158 0.59 -3.42 -0.65
CA PRO A 158 0.18 -3.48 -2.03
C PRO A 158 0.90 -4.60 -2.80
N SER A 159 0.18 -5.19 -3.75
CA SER A 159 0.68 -6.06 -4.81
C SER A 159 0.31 -5.43 -6.15
N TYR A 160 1.29 -5.29 -7.04
CA TYR A 160 1.14 -4.59 -8.31
C TYR A 160 0.94 -5.58 -9.44
N VAL A 161 -0.15 -5.42 -10.18
CA VAL A 161 -0.51 -6.25 -11.34
C VAL A 161 -0.74 -5.32 -12.52
N ASP A 162 0.06 -5.48 -13.56
CA ASP A 162 -0.07 -4.67 -14.76
C ASP A 162 -0.73 -5.49 -15.89
N VAL A 163 -1.70 -4.87 -16.56
CA VAL A 163 -2.26 -5.35 -17.83
C VAL A 163 -1.41 -4.75 -18.95
N ASP A 164 -0.53 -5.55 -19.54
CA ASP A 164 0.38 -5.09 -20.59
C ASP A 164 -0.30 -5.10 -21.97
N ILE A 165 -0.46 -3.91 -22.56
CA ILE A 165 -0.97 -3.71 -23.92
C ILE A 165 -0.07 -4.43 -24.95
N MET A 166 1.24 -4.49 -24.72
CA MET A 166 2.18 -5.12 -25.65
C MET A 166 2.04 -6.64 -25.67
N GLU A 167 1.60 -7.26 -24.57
CA GLU A 167 1.20 -8.67 -24.57
C GLU A 167 -0.03 -8.90 -25.46
N LYS A 168 -1.00 -7.98 -25.45
CA LYS A 168 -2.16 -8.05 -26.34
C LYS A 168 -1.79 -7.81 -27.80
N GLU A 169 -0.86 -6.89 -28.06
CA GLU A 169 -0.36 -6.59 -29.41
C GLU A 169 0.21 -7.86 -30.08
N ARG A 170 0.96 -8.67 -29.34
CA ARG A 170 1.50 -9.95 -29.83
C ARG A 170 0.42 -10.94 -30.25
N MET A 171 -0.79 -10.82 -29.72
CA MET A 171 -1.93 -11.69 -30.07
C MET A 171 -2.68 -11.20 -31.31
N VAL A 172 -2.44 -9.97 -31.77
CA VAL A 172 -3.10 -9.40 -32.95
C VAL A 172 -2.62 -10.12 -34.21
N ARG A 173 -3.57 -10.57 -35.04
CA ARG A 173 -3.30 -11.29 -36.30
C ARG A 173 -3.60 -10.46 -37.55
N THR A 174 -4.27 -9.32 -37.40
CA THR A 174 -4.63 -8.43 -38.51
C THR A 174 -3.45 -7.57 -38.96
N PRO A 175 -3.43 -7.06 -40.20
CA PRO A 175 -2.37 -6.18 -40.70
C PRO A 175 -2.25 -4.83 -39.97
N GLY A 176 -3.33 -4.36 -39.33
CA GLY A 176 -3.34 -3.17 -38.50
C GLY A 176 -3.67 -3.44 -37.05
N VAL A 177 -3.25 -2.54 -36.17
CA VAL A 177 -3.60 -2.49 -34.74
C VAL A 177 -4.06 -1.09 -34.38
N ILE A 178 -5.16 -1.00 -33.64
CA ILE A 178 -5.71 0.27 -33.17
C ILE A 178 -5.51 0.34 -31.65
N PHE A 179 -4.88 1.42 -31.20
CA PHE A 179 -4.76 1.76 -29.78
C PHE A 179 -5.72 2.90 -29.42
N PRO A 180 -6.09 3.07 -28.13
CA PRO A 180 -7.03 4.13 -27.75
C PRO A 180 -6.45 5.53 -27.95
N CYS A 181 -5.15 5.70 -27.67
CA CYS A 181 -4.41 6.94 -27.86
C CYS A 181 -2.92 6.64 -28.02
N ARG A 182 -2.12 7.66 -28.35
CA ARG A 182 -0.65 7.56 -28.22
C ARG A 182 -0.25 7.41 -26.75
N ALA A 183 0.69 6.52 -26.49
CA ALA A 183 1.36 6.37 -25.20
C ALA A 183 2.81 5.95 -25.43
N SER A 184 3.70 6.30 -24.51
CA SER A 184 5.07 5.80 -24.53
C SER A 184 5.07 4.29 -24.38
N GLY A 185 6.03 3.62 -25.03
CA GLY A 185 6.19 2.16 -24.98
C GLY A 185 5.30 1.37 -25.96
N LEU A 186 4.31 2.02 -26.61
CA LEU A 186 3.55 1.37 -27.67
C LEU A 186 4.40 1.21 -28.94
N SER A 187 4.47 0.00 -29.46
CA SER A 187 5.13 -0.32 -30.73
C SER A 187 4.43 -1.48 -31.42
N SER A 188 4.60 -1.61 -32.73
CA SER A 188 4.14 -2.76 -33.50
C SER A 188 4.85 -2.74 -34.85
N GLU A 189 5.12 -3.93 -35.41
CA GLU A 189 5.52 -4.08 -36.81
C GLU A 189 4.33 -3.91 -37.77
N LYS A 190 3.11 -3.99 -37.24
CA LYS A 190 1.85 -3.78 -37.96
C LYS A 190 1.59 -2.30 -38.14
N ARG A 191 0.62 -1.97 -39.00
CA ARG A 191 0.19 -0.58 -39.15
C ARG A 191 -0.54 -0.11 -37.89
N MET A 192 0.03 0.88 -37.20
CA MET A 192 -0.54 1.43 -35.97
C MET A 192 -1.51 2.57 -36.27
N PHE A 193 -2.65 2.55 -35.60
CA PHE A 193 -3.65 3.61 -35.60
C PHE A 193 -3.96 4.03 -34.15
N TYR A 194 -4.27 5.31 -33.94
CA TYR A 194 -4.62 5.84 -32.63
C TYR A 194 -6.03 6.43 -32.68
N LEU A 195 -6.94 5.88 -31.87
CA LEU A 195 -8.37 6.14 -32.01
C LEU A 195 -8.77 7.59 -31.70
N ASP A 196 -8.04 8.24 -30.79
CA ASP A 196 -8.18 9.66 -30.44
C ASP A 196 -7.85 10.62 -31.59
N GLU A 197 -7.05 10.20 -32.56
CA GLU A 197 -6.71 10.96 -33.77
C GLU A 197 -7.77 10.83 -34.88
N THR A 198 -8.81 10.02 -34.67
CA THR A 198 -9.84 9.72 -35.67
C THR A 198 -9.29 9.30 -37.05
N PRO A 199 -8.34 8.35 -37.12
CA PRO A 199 -7.59 8.07 -38.34
C PRO A 199 -8.45 7.43 -39.44
N THR A 200 -8.04 7.58 -40.68
CA THR A 200 -8.57 6.74 -41.77
C THR A 200 -7.97 5.34 -41.65
N ILE A 201 -8.83 4.33 -41.46
CA ILE A 201 -8.43 2.93 -41.30
C ILE A 201 -8.64 2.21 -42.62
N ASP A 202 -7.56 1.99 -43.35
CA ASP A 202 -7.52 1.45 -44.72
C ASP A 202 -7.10 -0.03 -44.80
N VAL A 203 -6.80 -0.66 -43.67
CA VAL A 203 -6.49 -2.09 -43.57
C VAL A 203 -7.34 -2.76 -42.49
N GLU A 204 -7.56 -4.07 -42.62
CA GLU A 204 -8.15 -4.86 -41.53
C GLU A 204 -7.32 -4.70 -40.25
N SER A 205 -7.99 -4.45 -39.13
CA SER A 205 -7.33 -4.05 -37.90
C SER A 205 -8.05 -4.62 -36.67
N THR A 206 -7.29 -4.86 -35.60
CA THR A 206 -7.81 -5.26 -34.29
C THR A 206 -7.66 -4.09 -33.31
N LEU A 207 -8.70 -3.81 -32.53
CA LEU A 207 -8.66 -2.80 -31.47
C LEU A 207 -8.13 -3.38 -30.17
N ILE A 208 -7.09 -2.79 -29.58
CA ILE A 208 -6.70 -3.06 -28.19
C ILE A 208 -7.24 -1.92 -27.35
N GLY A 209 -8.18 -2.20 -26.46
CA GLY A 209 -8.88 -1.14 -25.74
C GLY A 209 -9.96 -1.64 -24.79
N CYS A 210 -10.48 -0.73 -23.97
CA CYS A 210 -11.58 -1.04 -23.06
C CYS A 210 -12.95 -0.77 -23.72
N ASP A 211 -14.02 -0.93 -22.94
CA ASP A 211 -15.39 -0.58 -23.34
C ASP A 211 -15.52 0.80 -24.01
N LEU A 212 -14.82 1.80 -23.48
CA LEU A 212 -14.88 3.16 -24.01
C LEU A 212 -14.26 3.23 -25.41
N SER A 213 -13.10 2.62 -25.62
CA SER A 213 -12.43 2.57 -26.93
C SER A 213 -13.34 1.92 -27.97
N ARG A 214 -13.98 0.80 -27.63
CA ARG A 214 -14.93 0.14 -28.55
C ARG A 214 -16.13 1.02 -28.88
N ARG A 215 -16.70 1.73 -27.89
CA ARG A 215 -17.80 2.67 -28.11
C ARG A 215 -17.39 3.85 -29.00
N ILE A 216 -16.19 4.41 -28.78
CA ILE A 216 -15.64 5.49 -29.61
C ILE A 216 -15.47 5.00 -31.05
N PHE A 217 -14.88 3.82 -31.26
CA PHE A 217 -14.72 3.23 -32.59
C PHE A 217 -16.06 3.07 -33.30
N GLN A 218 -17.04 2.44 -32.65
CA GLN A 218 -18.36 2.22 -33.22
C GLN A 218 -19.08 3.55 -33.55
N HIS A 219 -18.84 4.59 -32.74
CA HIS A 219 -19.39 5.91 -33.00
C HIS A 219 -18.76 6.57 -34.24
N ILE A 220 -17.43 6.50 -34.40
CA ILE A 220 -16.73 7.15 -35.51
C ILE A 220 -16.99 6.39 -36.82
N TYR A 221 -16.79 5.06 -36.82
CA TYR A 221 -16.74 4.27 -38.05
C TYR A 221 -18.04 3.51 -38.35
N ARG A 222 -19.05 3.60 -37.47
CA ARG A 222 -20.38 2.99 -37.65
C ARG A 222 -20.38 1.51 -38.00
N ARG A 223 -19.36 0.78 -37.53
CA ARG A 223 -19.19 -0.66 -37.73
C ARG A 223 -18.59 -1.33 -36.48
N PRO A 224 -18.79 -2.65 -36.30
CA PRO A 224 -18.12 -3.38 -35.24
C PRO A 224 -16.61 -3.55 -35.54
N ILE A 225 -15.86 -3.95 -34.52
CA ILE A 225 -14.42 -4.24 -34.61
C ILE A 225 -14.10 -5.41 -33.69
N GLU A 226 -13.19 -6.28 -34.09
CA GLU A 226 -12.59 -7.25 -33.18
C GLU A 226 -11.75 -6.50 -32.15
N SER A 227 -11.89 -6.86 -30.87
CA SER A 227 -11.18 -6.15 -29.81
C SER A 227 -10.60 -7.07 -28.75
N LEU A 228 -9.38 -6.75 -28.31
CA LEU A 228 -8.73 -7.35 -27.14
C LEU A 228 -8.91 -6.43 -25.93
N ASP A 229 -9.56 -6.95 -24.88
CA ASP A 229 -9.87 -6.16 -23.67
C ASP A 229 -8.63 -5.95 -22.80
N ILE A 230 -8.49 -4.71 -22.33
CA ILE A 230 -7.47 -4.26 -21.39
C ILE A 230 -8.08 -3.53 -20.18
N CYS A 231 -9.41 -3.55 -20.03
CA CYS A 231 -10.11 -2.84 -18.97
C CYS A 231 -9.76 -3.42 -17.59
N PRO A 232 -9.08 -2.68 -16.69
CA PRO A 232 -8.76 -3.18 -15.35
C PRO A 232 -9.99 -3.61 -14.56
N GLN A 233 -11.12 -2.90 -14.70
CA GLN A 233 -12.36 -3.24 -13.99
C GLN A 233 -13.00 -4.56 -14.45
N ASN A 234 -12.83 -4.94 -15.73
CA ASN A 234 -13.31 -6.22 -16.24
C ASN A 234 -12.35 -7.36 -15.88
N LEU A 235 -11.06 -7.06 -15.87
CA LEU A 235 -9.98 -8.03 -15.62
C LEU A 235 -9.72 -8.24 -14.11
N ALA A 236 -10.23 -7.37 -13.25
CA ALA A 236 -10.12 -7.50 -11.80
C ALA A 236 -10.78 -8.82 -11.32
N PRO A 237 -10.01 -9.71 -10.64
CA PRO A 237 -10.58 -10.93 -10.08
C PRO A 237 -11.67 -10.62 -9.06
N ARG A 238 -12.73 -11.43 -9.06
CA ARG A 238 -13.84 -11.33 -8.09
C ARG A 238 -13.64 -12.33 -6.96
N ASP A 239 -12.46 -12.30 -6.36
CA ASP A 239 -11.98 -13.22 -5.31
C ASP A 239 -12.08 -12.65 -3.89
N GLY A 240 -12.66 -11.46 -3.73
CA GLY A 240 -12.83 -10.80 -2.43
C GLY A 240 -11.58 -10.07 -1.93
N VAL A 241 -10.44 -10.17 -2.61
CA VAL A 241 -9.25 -9.39 -2.27
C VAL A 241 -9.52 -7.91 -2.57
N PRO A 242 -9.30 -7.00 -1.61
CA PRO A 242 -9.40 -5.56 -1.85
C PRO A 242 -8.53 -5.17 -3.05
N THR A 243 -9.17 -4.62 -4.08
CA THR A 243 -8.52 -4.30 -5.36
C THR A 243 -8.81 -2.85 -5.73
N ILE A 244 -7.81 -2.10 -6.13
CA ILE A 244 -7.97 -0.75 -6.68
C ILE A 244 -7.61 -0.75 -8.17
N VAL A 245 -8.45 -0.10 -8.98
CA VAL A 245 -8.29 0.02 -10.43
C VAL A 245 -8.58 1.43 -10.93
N LYS A 246 -8.07 1.78 -12.12
CA LYS A 246 -8.54 2.94 -12.88
C LYS A 246 -9.71 2.58 -13.79
N CYS A 247 -10.72 3.45 -13.84
CA CYS A 247 -11.89 3.30 -14.69
C CYS A 247 -12.29 4.63 -15.34
N CYS A 248 -12.52 4.61 -16.66
CA CYS A 248 -12.97 5.78 -17.42
C CYS A 248 -14.44 6.17 -17.17
N LYS A 249 -15.24 5.28 -16.57
CA LYS A 249 -16.64 5.55 -16.21
C LYS A 249 -16.76 6.35 -14.91
N VAL A 250 -15.69 6.39 -14.09
CA VAL A 250 -15.63 7.18 -12.86
C VAL A 250 -15.14 8.58 -13.19
N LYS A 251 -15.92 9.60 -12.88
CA LYS A 251 -15.59 11.01 -13.17
C LYS A 251 -14.76 11.64 -12.06
N GLU A 252 -15.18 11.48 -10.81
CA GLU A 252 -14.59 12.10 -9.63
C GLU A 252 -14.64 11.14 -8.44
N GLY A 253 -13.70 11.26 -7.49
CA GLY A 253 -13.67 10.46 -6.26
C GLY A 253 -13.38 8.99 -6.51
N CYS A 254 -14.16 8.10 -5.91
CA CYS A 254 -14.08 6.66 -6.13
C CYS A 254 -15.46 6.00 -6.08
N VAL A 255 -15.58 4.83 -6.71
CA VAL A 255 -16.76 3.97 -6.66
C VAL A 255 -16.35 2.61 -6.15
N ILE A 256 -17.08 2.07 -5.17
CA ILE A 256 -16.83 0.75 -4.58
C ILE A 256 -17.89 -0.24 -5.06
N GLU A 257 -17.44 -1.36 -5.61
CA GLU A 257 -18.28 -2.50 -6.01
C GLU A 257 -17.72 -3.79 -5.40
N GLY A 258 -18.32 -4.24 -4.29
CA GLY A 258 -17.79 -5.37 -3.53
C GLY A 258 -16.41 -5.04 -2.94
N SER A 259 -15.39 -5.83 -3.26
CA SER A 259 -14.01 -5.59 -2.84
C SER A 259 -13.20 -4.72 -3.81
N VAL A 260 -13.83 -4.15 -4.86
CA VAL A 260 -13.12 -3.41 -5.90
C VAL A 260 -13.44 -1.92 -5.82
N ALA A 261 -12.40 -1.10 -5.67
CA ALA A 261 -12.47 0.36 -5.79
C ALA A 261 -12.03 0.81 -7.19
N SER A 262 -12.87 1.59 -7.84
CA SER A 262 -12.55 2.26 -9.10
C SER A 262 -12.31 3.73 -8.88
N VAL A 263 -11.15 4.23 -9.32
CA VAL A 263 -10.83 5.66 -9.38
C VAL A 263 -10.83 6.18 -10.83
N PRO A 264 -10.98 7.49 -11.07
CA PRO A 264 -10.97 8.07 -12.40
C PRO A 264 -9.72 7.70 -13.21
N TRP A 265 -9.84 7.68 -14.55
CA TRP A 265 -8.66 7.54 -15.42
C TRP A 265 -7.60 8.63 -15.16
N GLY A 266 -8.08 9.85 -14.86
CA GLY A 266 -7.27 11.00 -14.48
C GLY A 266 -6.85 11.05 -13.01
N ALA A 267 -7.08 10.00 -12.20
CA ALA A 267 -6.99 10.01 -10.74
C ALA A 267 -5.83 10.82 -10.16
N THR A 268 -6.15 11.51 -9.06
CA THR A 268 -5.20 12.19 -8.18
C THR A 268 -4.80 11.28 -7.02
N MET A 269 -3.79 11.70 -6.25
CA MET A 269 -3.43 11.01 -5.01
C MET A 269 -4.60 11.00 -4.01
N MET A 270 -5.40 12.07 -3.93
CA MET A 270 -6.51 12.15 -2.97
C MET A 270 -7.66 11.22 -3.34
N ASP A 271 -7.90 10.96 -4.62
CA ASP A 271 -8.86 9.93 -5.06
C ASP A 271 -8.41 8.54 -4.58
N VAL A 272 -7.11 8.26 -4.66
CA VAL A 272 -6.52 7.01 -4.17
C VAL A 272 -6.61 6.91 -2.65
N VAL A 273 -6.28 7.97 -1.90
CA VAL A 273 -6.43 7.98 -0.43
C VAL A 273 -7.87 7.67 -0.03
N GLN A 274 -8.86 8.32 -0.63
CA GLN A 274 -10.28 8.07 -0.38
C GLN A 274 -10.67 6.62 -0.71
N ALA A 275 -10.20 6.09 -1.85
CA ALA A 275 -10.45 4.71 -2.23
C ALA A 275 -9.85 3.71 -1.24
N LEU A 276 -8.63 3.94 -0.76
CA LEU A 276 -7.98 3.08 0.23
C LEU A 276 -8.71 3.11 1.58
N GLN A 277 -9.11 4.30 2.05
CA GLN A 277 -9.91 4.44 3.27
C GLN A 277 -11.27 3.75 3.15
N ALA A 278 -11.91 3.81 1.98
CA ALA A 278 -13.18 3.13 1.73
C ALA A 278 -13.05 1.60 1.63
N LEU A 279 -11.94 1.09 1.11
CA LEU A 279 -11.65 -0.35 1.06
C LEU A 279 -11.31 -0.94 2.44
N PHE A 280 -10.74 -0.12 3.33
CA PHE A 280 -10.26 -0.53 4.66
C PHE A 280 -10.84 0.37 5.77
N PRO A 281 -12.17 0.33 5.99
CA PRO A 281 -12.85 1.19 6.97
C PRO A 281 -12.32 1.01 8.40
#